data_AF-A0A699VM73-F1
#
_entry.id   AF-A0A699VM73-F1
#
_cell.length_a   1.000
_cell.length_b   1.000
_cell.length_c   1.000
_cell.angle_alpha   90.00
_cell.angle_beta   90.00
_cell.angle_gamma   90.00
#
_symmetry.space_group_name_H-M   'P 1'
#
loop_
_entity.id
_entity.type
_entity.pdbx_description
1 polymer ?
#
loop_
_entity_poly.entity_id
_entity_poly.type
_entity_poly.pdbx_seq_one_letter_code
_entity_poly.pdbx_strand_id
1 'polypeptide(L)'
;TGNGNLVAARAEENAPGHNGNQIRCYNYRGVGHFARNCIVRPRRRDAAYLQTQLLIAQKEKAGIQLQAEEFNLMAAVADLDEIEKVNTNCILMTNLQQASTSGSQTDKAPVYDSGGSAE
;
A
#
# COMPACT_ATOMS: atom_id res chain seq x y z
N THR A 1 -23.38 44.86 -74.60
CA THR A 1 -23.50 43.48 -74.06
C THR A 1 -22.37 42.65 -74.63
N GLY A 2 -21.53 42.06 -73.78
CA GLY A 2 -20.72 40.86 -74.10
C GLY A 2 -19.32 41.06 -74.71
N ASN A 3 -18.30 40.74 -73.91
CA ASN A 3 -16.85 40.77 -74.20
C ASN A 3 -16.38 39.64 -75.14
N GLY A 4 -15.20 39.86 -75.74
CA GLY A 4 -14.51 38.93 -76.63
C GLY A 4 -13.64 37.85 -75.96
N ASN A 5 -13.50 36.75 -76.71
CA ASN A 5 -12.34 35.87 -76.97
C ASN A 5 -11.54 35.11 -75.88
N LEU A 6 -11.53 33.77 -76.08
CA LEU A 6 -10.41 32.80 -76.16
C LEU A 6 -9.44 32.55 -74.97
N VAL A 7 -9.64 31.36 -74.35
CA VAL A 7 -8.71 30.22 -74.17
C VAL A 7 -7.48 30.28 -73.21
N ALA A 8 -7.36 29.14 -72.48
CA ALA A 8 -6.23 28.50 -71.76
C ALA A 8 -5.94 28.98 -70.32
N ALA A 9 -5.65 28.13 -69.32
CA ALA A 9 -5.04 26.79 -69.34
C ALA A 9 -5.57 25.88 -68.20
N ARG A 10 -5.54 24.56 -68.43
CA ARG A 10 -5.59 23.53 -67.38
C ARG A 10 -4.24 23.49 -66.65
N ALA A 11 -4.29 23.28 -65.33
CA ALA A 11 -3.27 22.53 -64.61
C ALA A 11 -3.99 21.60 -63.62
N GLU A 12 -3.93 20.30 -63.93
CA GLU A 12 -4.14 19.22 -62.98
C GLU A 12 -3.10 19.30 -61.87
N GLU A 13 -3.48 19.03 -60.62
CA GLU A 13 -2.61 18.23 -59.75
C GLU A 13 -3.39 17.53 -58.63
N ASN A 14 -3.58 16.21 -58.80
CA ASN A 14 -3.26 15.10 -57.87
C ASN A 14 -3.51 15.36 -56.36
N ALA A 15 -4.26 14.55 -55.60
CA ALA A 15 -4.16 13.10 -55.48
C ALA A 15 -5.20 12.58 -54.43
N PRO A 16 -5.13 11.33 -53.95
CA PRO A 16 -5.91 10.19 -54.40
C PRO A 16 -6.94 9.74 -53.35
N GLY A 17 -7.98 9.06 -53.82
CA GLY A 17 -8.79 8.21 -52.95
C GLY A 17 -7.90 7.17 -52.25
N HIS A 18 -7.82 7.24 -50.93
CA HIS A 18 -7.40 6.11 -50.09
C HIS A 18 -8.15 6.17 -48.75
N ASN A 19 -9.37 5.63 -48.67
CA ASN A 19 -9.71 4.24 -48.31
C ASN A 19 -9.11 3.76 -46.96
N GLY A 20 -10.00 3.23 -46.11
CA GLY A 20 -9.66 2.10 -45.24
C GLY A 20 -9.42 2.33 -43.76
N ASN A 21 -8.67 3.34 -43.31
CA ASN A 21 -8.25 3.38 -41.90
C ASN A 21 -8.99 4.43 -41.08
N GLN A 22 -10.28 4.17 -40.91
CA GLN A 22 -11.14 4.83 -39.95
C GLN A 22 -10.73 4.40 -38.53
N ILE A 23 -9.69 5.03 -37.96
CA ILE A 23 -9.22 4.74 -36.60
C ILE A 23 -10.31 5.20 -35.61
N ARG A 24 -11.03 4.22 -35.07
CA ARG A 24 -12.15 4.40 -34.15
C ARG A 24 -11.65 5.06 -32.86
N CYS A 25 -11.97 6.35 -32.67
CA CYS A 25 -11.68 7.03 -31.42
C CYS A 25 -12.64 6.53 -30.33
N TYR A 26 -12.18 5.61 -29.49
CA TYR A 26 -12.99 4.94 -28.46
C TYR A 26 -13.64 5.87 -27.41
N ASN A 27 -13.27 7.16 -27.40
CA ASN A 27 -13.81 8.15 -26.46
C ASN A 27 -14.99 8.98 -27.01
N TYR A 28 -15.35 8.85 -28.29
CA TYR A 28 -16.50 9.54 -28.87
C TYR A 28 -17.49 8.50 -29.40
N ARG A 29 -18.78 8.60 -29.01
CA ARG A 29 -19.88 7.78 -29.54
C ARG A 29 -20.17 8.12 -31.01
N GLY A 30 -19.21 7.89 -31.91
CA GLY A 30 -19.31 8.24 -33.32
C GLY A 30 -17.95 8.21 -34.00
N VAL A 31 -17.95 8.09 -35.32
CA VAL A 31 -16.73 7.85 -36.11
C VAL A 31 -16.02 9.16 -36.46
N GLY A 32 -14.70 9.24 -36.23
CA GLY A 32 -13.90 10.46 -36.41
C GLY A 32 -12.47 10.21 -36.94
N HIS A 33 -11.93 11.21 -37.64
CA HIS A 33 -10.64 11.22 -38.36
C HIS A 33 -9.43 11.65 -37.49
N PHE A 34 -8.21 11.50 -38.05
CA PHE A 34 -6.87 11.75 -37.48
C PHE A 34 -6.81 12.72 -36.28
N ALA A 35 -6.17 12.25 -35.21
CA ALA A 35 -6.04 12.89 -33.89
C ALA A 35 -5.58 14.37 -33.87
N ARG A 36 -5.00 14.88 -34.95
CA ARG A 36 -4.53 16.26 -35.08
C ARG A 36 -5.67 17.30 -35.15
N ASN A 37 -6.88 16.89 -35.53
CA ASN A 37 -8.07 17.74 -35.68
C ASN A 37 -9.20 17.41 -34.70
N CYS A 38 -8.90 16.90 -33.50
CA CYS A 38 -9.93 16.75 -32.47
C CYS A 38 -10.42 18.14 -32.01
N ILE A 39 -11.51 18.64 -32.64
CA ILE A 39 -12.20 19.89 -32.29
C ILE A 39 -12.88 19.79 -30.92
N VAL A 40 -13.11 18.56 -30.43
CA VAL A 40 -13.62 18.37 -29.07
C VAL A 40 -12.50 18.67 -28.08
N ARG A 41 -12.61 19.85 -27.46
CA ARG A 41 -11.74 20.32 -26.39
C ARG A 41 -11.58 19.21 -25.33
N PRO A 42 -10.35 18.83 -24.93
CA PRO A 42 -10.15 18.01 -23.75
C PRO A 42 -10.96 18.63 -22.61
N ARG A 43 -11.71 17.80 -21.86
CA ARG A 43 -12.60 18.29 -20.79
C ARG A 43 -11.84 19.32 -19.95
N ARG A 44 -12.24 20.58 -20.05
CA ARG A 44 -11.73 21.62 -19.14
C ARG A 44 -12.17 21.20 -17.76
N ARG A 45 -11.20 20.89 -16.91
CA ARG A 45 -11.43 20.63 -15.49
C ARG A 45 -11.80 21.97 -14.88
N ASP A 46 -13.06 22.11 -14.49
CA ASP A 46 -13.48 23.28 -13.74
C ASP A 46 -12.93 23.23 -12.31
N ALA A 47 -13.07 24.34 -11.59
CA ALA A 47 -12.59 24.44 -10.22
C ALA A 47 -13.27 23.40 -9.30
N ALA A 48 -14.55 23.11 -9.53
CA ALA A 48 -15.30 22.13 -8.75
C ALA A 48 -14.71 20.71 -8.92
N TYR A 49 -14.42 20.30 -10.16
CA TYR A 49 -13.77 19.03 -10.45
C TYR A 49 -12.39 18.93 -9.78
N LEU A 50 -11.56 19.98 -9.89
CA LEU A 50 -10.24 19.98 -9.26
C LEU A 50 -10.34 19.90 -7.73
N GLN A 51 -11.30 20.60 -7.14
CA GLN A 51 -11.55 20.56 -5.70
C GLN A 51 -11.97 19.17 -5.24
N THR A 52 -12.87 18.50 -5.96
CA THR A 52 -13.27 17.11 -5.67
C THR A 52 -12.09 16.15 -5.78
N GLN A 53 -11.28 16.25 -6.83
CA GLN A 53 -10.10 15.40 -6.99
C GLN A 53 -9.08 15.60 -5.86
N LEU A 54 -8.87 16.84 -5.41
CA LEU A 54 -7.98 17.12 -4.29
C LEU A 54 -8.50 16.49 -2.99
N LEU A 55 -9.80 16.61 -2.72
CA LEU A 55 -10.41 16.02 -1.53
C LEU A 55 -10.31 14.49 -1.55
N ILE A 56 -10.53 13.86 -2.70
CA ILE A 56 -10.35 12.41 -2.87
C ILE A 56 -8.91 12.02 -2.57
N ALA A 57 -7.92 12.70 -3.17
CA ALA A 57 -6.51 12.41 -2.94
C ALA A 57 -6.09 12.60 -1.47
N GLN A 58 -6.63 13.60 -0.78
CA GLN A 58 -6.39 13.81 0.66
C GLN A 58 -6.94 12.65 1.50
N LYS A 59 -8.16 12.20 1.20
CA LYS A 59 -8.78 11.06 1.89
C LYS A 59 -8.02 9.77 1.64
N GLU A 60 -7.63 9.50 0.39
CA GLU A 60 -6.81 8.33 0.05
C GLU A 60 -5.47 8.37 0.79
N LYS A 61 -4.79 9.52 0.82
CA LYS A 61 -3.54 9.69 1.55
C LYS A 61 -3.69 9.42 3.05
N ALA A 62 -4.75 9.94 3.67
CA ALA A 62 -5.04 9.67 5.08
C ALA A 62 -5.35 8.19 5.33
N GLY A 63 -6.08 7.54 4.41
CA GLY A 63 -6.36 6.10 4.48
C GLY A 63 -5.09 5.26 4.41
N ILE A 64 -4.16 5.60 3.51
CA ILE A 64 -2.85 4.92 3.39
C ILE A 64 -2.02 5.10 4.67
N GLN A 65 -2.03 6.30 5.25
CA GLN A 65 -1.33 6.55 6.51
C GLN A 65 -1.89 5.70 7.65
N LEU A 66 -3.23 5.69 7.81
CA LEU A 66 -3.90 4.92 8.85
C LEU A 66 -3.58 3.43 8.70
N GLN A 67 -3.63 2.90 7.48
CA GLN A 67 -3.34 1.50 7.22
C GLN A 67 -1.89 1.12 7.57
N ALA A 68 -0.94 2.02 7.34
CA ALA A 68 0.45 1.81 7.74
C ALA A 68 0.61 1.79 9.28
N GLU A 69 -0.09 2.69 9.98
CA GLU A 69 -0.10 2.71 11.45
C GLU A 69 -0.76 1.46 12.04
N GLU A 70 -1.87 0.98 11.46
CA GLU A 70 -2.51 -0.28 11.85
C GLU A 70 -1.58 -1.49 11.67
N PHE A 71 -0.85 -1.55 10.55
CA PHE A 71 0.12 -2.61 10.30
C PHE A 71 1.26 -2.60 11.34
N ASN A 72 1.80 -1.41 11.64
CA ASN A 72 2.84 -1.26 12.66
C ASN A 72 2.35 -1.66 14.05
N LEU A 73 1.11 -1.31 14.41
CA LEU A 73 0.49 -1.73 15.66
C LEU A 73 0.37 -3.25 15.74
N MET A 74 -0.11 -3.90 14.68
CA MET A 74 -0.21 -5.37 14.65
C MET A 74 1.15 -6.05 14.80
N ALA A 75 2.21 -5.51 14.18
CA ALA A 75 3.57 -6.00 14.36
C ALA A 75 4.03 -5.87 15.82
N ALA A 76 3.84 -4.69 16.42
CA ALA A 76 4.19 -4.46 17.83
C ALA A 76 3.39 -5.37 18.79
N VAL A 77 2.12 -5.64 18.49
CA VAL A 77 1.30 -6.59 19.26
C VAL A 77 1.86 -8.01 19.18
N ALA A 78 2.33 -8.44 18.01
CA ALA A 78 2.97 -9.75 17.85
C ALA A 78 4.27 -9.86 18.65
N ASP A 79 5.10 -8.82 18.64
CA ASP A 79 6.34 -8.77 19.43
C ASP A 79 6.05 -8.82 20.94
N LEU A 80 4.96 -8.17 21.39
CA LEU A 80 4.54 -8.21 22.80
C LEU A 80 4.13 -9.61 23.26
N ASP A 81 3.43 -10.39 22.43
CA ASP A 81 3.07 -11.79 22.74
C ASP A 81 4.32 -12.66 22.96
N GLU A 82 5.34 -12.49 22.12
CA GLU A 82 6.61 -13.19 22.27
C GLU A 82 7.32 -12.80 23.57
N ILE A 83 7.34 -11.50 23.91
CA ILE A 83 7.94 -11.00 25.16
C ILE A 83 7.19 -11.56 26.38
N GLU A 84 5.86 -11.57 26.37
CA GLU A 84 5.05 -12.13 27.46
C GLU A 84 5.35 -13.62 27.67
N LYS A 85 5.45 -14.38 26.58
CA LYS A 85 5.82 -15.79 26.62
C LYS A 85 7.23 -16.03 27.19
N VAL A 86 8.21 -15.21 26.82
CA VAL A 86 9.56 -15.29 27.39
C VAL A 86 9.56 -14.92 28.88
N ASN A 87 8.80 -13.89 29.26
CA ASN A 87 8.69 -13.46 30.65
C ASN A 87 8.06 -14.54 31.55
N THR A 88 6.97 -15.15 31.11
CA THR A 88 6.32 -16.26 31.83
C THR A 88 7.26 -17.47 31.97
N ASN A 89 8.02 -17.80 30.92
CA ASN A 89 9.05 -18.84 30.98
C ASN A 89 10.15 -18.52 32.01
N CYS A 90 10.64 -17.28 32.02
CA CYS A 90 11.65 -16.80 32.97
C CYS A 90 11.18 -16.94 34.43
N ILE A 91 9.93 -16.55 34.71
CA ILE A 91 9.32 -16.69 36.04
C ILE A 91 9.23 -18.17 36.45
N LEU A 92 8.79 -19.05 35.54
CA LEU A 92 8.69 -20.49 35.79
C LEU A 92 10.05 -21.11 36.13
N MET A 93 11.09 -20.77 35.36
CA MET A 93 12.46 -21.23 35.61
C MET A 93 12.98 -20.80 36.98
N THR A 94 12.66 -19.57 37.39
CA THR A 94 13.04 -19.03 38.70
C THR A 94 12.36 -19.82 39.82
N ASN A 95 11.06 -20.07 39.72
CA ASN A 95 10.32 -20.86 40.70
C ASN A 95 10.84 -22.30 40.81
N LEU A 96 11.21 -22.91 39.69
CA LEU A 96 11.76 -24.27 39.66
C LEU A 96 13.14 -24.34 40.33
N GLN A 97 14.01 -23.35 40.08
CA GLN A 97 15.31 -23.25 40.76
C GLN A 97 15.12 -23.04 42.26
N GLN A 98 14.23 -22.14 42.67
CA GLN A 98 13.92 -21.92 44.09
C GLN A 98 13.43 -23.20 44.77
N ALA A 99 12.48 -23.92 44.16
CA ALA A 99 11.99 -25.20 44.67
C ALA A 99 13.10 -26.26 44.78
N SER A 100 14.02 -26.29 43.82
CA SER A 100 15.18 -27.21 43.83
C SER A 100 16.18 -26.86 44.94
N THR A 101 16.42 -25.56 45.18
CA THR A 101 17.31 -25.09 46.27
C THR A 101 16.68 -25.23 47.66
N SER A 102 15.35 -25.14 47.76
CA SER A 102 14.59 -25.35 49.00
C SER A 102 14.71 -26.78 49.53
N GLY A 103 15.12 -27.76 48.71
CA GLY A 103 15.29 -29.15 49.11
C GLY A 103 16.67 -29.53 49.67
N SER A 104 17.65 -28.60 49.71
CA SER A 104 19.04 -28.92 50.11
C SER A 104 19.44 -28.46 51.52
N GLN A 105 18.48 -28.12 52.40
CA GLN A 105 18.77 -27.67 53.77
C GLN A 105 17.86 -28.32 54.81
N THR A 106 17.71 -29.65 54.79
CA THR A 106 17.05 -30.35 55.90
C THR A 106 17.65 -31.74 56.16
N ASP A 107 18.98 -31.85 56.15
CA ASP A 107 19.66 -32.96 56.81
C ASP A 107 21.00 -32.50 57.40
N LYS A 108 20.91 -31.62 58.39
CA LYS A 108 21.94 -31.49 59.41
C LYS A 108 21.26 -31.92 60.71
N ALA A 109 21.14 -33.23 60.90
CA ALA A 109 20.79 -33.81 62.19
C ALA A 109 21.64 -33.13 63.30
N PRO A 110 21.04 -32.66 64.41
CA PRO A 110 21.82 -32.21 65.55
C PRO A 110 22.69 -33.37 66.02
N VAL A 111 24.01 -33.21 65.95
CA VAL A 111 24.97 -34.17 66.49
C VAL A 111 24.72 -34.26 67.99
N TYR A 112 24.17 -35.38 68.46
CA TYR A 112 24.10 -35.69 69.87
C TYR A 112 25.51 -35.94 70.38
N ASP A 113 25.98 -35.11 71.31
CA ASP A 113 27.15 -35.42 72.14
C ASP A 113 26.73 -36.47 73.18
N SER A 114 26.73 -37.73 72.75
CA SER A 114 26.53 -38.87 73.65
C SER A 114 27.90 -39.27 74.22
N GLY A 115 28.31 -38.52 75.24
CA GLY A 115 29.56 -38.70 75.98
C GLY A 115 29.31 -38.75 77.49
N GLY A 116 28.34 -39.54 77.94
CA GLY A 116 28.31 -39.98 79.33
C GLY A 116 29.44 -40.98 79.56
N SER A 117 30.44 -40.62 80.37
CA SER A 117 31.35 -41.59 80.99
C SER A 117 31.23 -41.45 82.49
N ALA A 118 30.73 -42.51 83.12
CA ALA A 118 30.70 -42.68 84.55
C ALA A 118 32.10 -43.06 85.07
N GLU A 119 32.50 -42.41 86.16
CA GLU A 119 33.13 -43.01 87.36
C GLU A 119 32.88 -42.07 88.55
#